data_AF-A0A814RZN7-F1
#
_entry.id   AF-A0A814RZN7-F1
#
_cell.length_a   1.000
_cell.length_b   1.000
_cell.length_c   1.000
_cell.angle_alpha   90.00
_cell.angle_beta   90.00
_cell.angle_gamma   90.00
#
_symmetry.space_group_name_H-M   'P 1'
#
loop_
_entity.id
_entity.type
_entity.pdbx_description
1 polymer ?
#
loop_
_entity_poly.entity_id
_entity_poly.type
_entity_poly.pdbx_seq_one_letter_code
_entity_poly.pdbx_strand_id
1 'polypeptide(L)'
;MLSQRIAFVIIFFVHIAYVEAATSNSLSDCQAVVSSFRTTINYTASNITATTGVNVTCSQSGMVCPGQTINGVCVWKRKLSVVCRNASGIIKIRIQTNGLPPRCAAVPMGTFAELNVDFEVNFNPSVSVKSLNQNFSSISTLSQAICTLTSVSTVPTASGFVNYGTTTLNTATGVSVDGVMIFSPDSANNIDPFYPPAGGTAESVDACLAHCQAAGIYHYHIGTGCQVSLPTGNVSSCASVTACRSSVANYSISSFSSYQTKTIIGVAKDGHLIYGPYLSAGTRVTSGFDACNGMFHDSNGNYAYFATSTYPYLVGCFGPANYPSFGPNCTTNGPSSYTMSSYANAL
;
A
#
# COMPACT_ATOMS: atom_id res chain seq x y z
N MET A 1 -5.51 32.86 -76.01
CA MET A 1 -4.90 31.72 -75.28
C MET A 1 -4.87 32.10 -73.81
N LEU A 2 -5.84 31.61 -73.03
CA LEU A 2 -6.05 31.96 -71.62
C LEU A 2 -5.24 31.00 -70.74
N SER A 3 -4.31 31.53 -69.96
CA SER A 3 -3.47 30.78 -69.02
C SER A 3 -4.17 30.68 -67.66
N GLN A 4 -4.76 29.53 -67.32
CA GLN A 4 -5.22 29.22 -65.97
C GLN A 4 -4.05 28.76 -65.09
N ARG A 5 -3.77 29.50 -64.02
CA ARG A 5 -2.90 29.06 -62.92
C ARG A 5 -3.76 28.38 -61.86
N ILE A 6 -3.55 27.08 -61.68
CA ILE A 6 -4.18 26.30 -60.60
C ILE A 6 -3.25 26.36 -59.38
N ALA A 7 -3.70 27.02 -58.32
CA ALA A 7 -3.04 27.02 -57.02
C ALA A 7 -3.48 25.77 -56.23
N PHE A 8 -2.55 24.85 -55.98
CA PHE A 8 -2.76 23.72 -55.08
C PHE A 8 -2.57 24.18 -53.63
N VAL A 9 -3.67 24.30 -52.88
CA VAL A 9 -3.65 24.50 -51.43
C VAL A 9 -3.58 23.12 -50.79
N ILE A 10 -2.41 22.74 -50.28
CA ILE A 10 -2.23 21.53 -49.48
C ILE A 10 -2.64 21.86 -48.05
N ILE A 11 -3.85 21.46 -47.65
CA ILE A 11 -4.32 21.53 -46.26
C ILE A 11 -3.80 20.29 -45.53
N PHE A 12 -2.75 20.46 -44.73
CA PHE A 12 -2.31 19.45 -43.77
C PHE A 12 -3.31 19.42 -42.60
N PHE A 13 -4.23 18.46 -42.62
CA PHE A 13 -5.00 18.09 -41.43
C PHE A 13 -4.08 17.32 -40.49
N VAL A 14 -3.45 18.02 -39.54
CA VAL A 14 -2.85 17.37 -38.37
C VAL A 14 -4.01 16.93 -37.47
N HIS A 15 -4.49 15.70 -37.65
CA HIS A 15 -5.30 15.04 -36.63
C HIS A 15 -4.38 14.71 -35.45
N ILE A 16 -4.29 15.64 -34.50
CA ILE A 16 -3.84 15.28 -33.16
C ILE A 16 -5.00 14.50 -32.54
N ALA A 17 -4.98 13.18 -32.74
CA ALA A 17 -5.77 12.30 -31.89
C ALA A 17 -5.17 12.40 -30.49
N TYR A 18 -5.72 13.30 -29.67
CA TYR A 18 -5.60 13.19 -28.22
C TYR A 18 -6.33 11.90 -27.84
N VAL A 19 -5.60 10.79 -27.85
CA VAL A 19 -6.00 9.65 -27.03
C VAL A 19 -5.77 10.14 -25.61
N GLU A 20 -6.82 10.66 -24.98
CA GLU A 20 -6.86 10.68 -23.52
C GLU A 20 -6.71 9.22 -23.10
N ALA A 21 -5.47 8.82 -22.80
CA ALA A 21 -5.20 7.53 -22.22
C ALA A 21 -5.94 7.53 -20.89
N ALA A 22 -7.07 6.82 -20.86
CA ALA A 22 -7.93 6.75 -19.70
C ALA A 22 -7.10 6.41 -18.46
N THR A 23 -7.42 7.05 -17.34
CA THR A 23 -6.90 6.66 -16.02
C THR A 23 -6.94 5.14 -15.88
N SER A 24 -5.95 4.53 -15.20
CA SER A 24 -5.84 3.07 -15.09
C SER A 24 -6.90 2.51 -14.12
N ASN A 25 -8.17 2.60 -14.50
CA ASN A 25 -9.34 2.25 -13.71
C ASN A 25 -10.34 1.37 -14.47
N SER A 26 -9.89 0.75 -15.58
CA SER A 26 -10.71 -0.20 -16.34
C SER A 26 -10.83 -1.55 -15.62
N LEU A 27 -11.80 -2.38 -16.06
CA LEU A 27 -11.93 -3.74 -15.54
C LEU A 27 -10.67 -4.58 -15.82
N SER A 28 -10.06 -4.41 -17.01
CA SER A 28 -8.82 -5.08 -17.37
C SER A 28 -7.65 -4.65 -16.48
N ASP A 29 -7.53 -3.36 -16.16
CA ASP A 29 -6.49 -2.86 -15.25
C ASP A 29 -6.67 -3.45 -13.85
N CYS A 30 -7.91 -3.49 -13.37
CA CYS A 30 -8.24 -4.11 -12.09
C CYS A 30 -7.87 -5.60 -12.08
N GLN A 31 -8.20 -6.35 -13.13
CA GLN A 31 -7.84 -7.76 -13.26
C GLN A 31 -6.31 -7.97 -13.31
N ALA A 32 -5.57 -7.07 -13.95
CA ALA A 32 -4.11 -7.09 -13.94
C ALA A 32 -3.57 -6.87 -12.52
N VAL A 33 -4.16 -5.95 -11.73
CA VAL A 33 -3.82 -5.78 -10.31
C VAL A 33 -4.13 -7.04 -9.51
N VAL A 34 -5.30 -7.65 -9.69
CA VAL A 34 -5.68 -8.92 -9.05
C VAL A 34 -4.65 -10.02 -9.31
N SER A 35 -4.10 -10.10 -10.52
CA SER A 35 -3.09 -11.10 -10.88
C SER A 35 -1.77 -10.96 -10.08
N SER A 36 -1.52 -9.79 -9.48
CA SER A 36 -0.37 -9.57 -8.60
C SER A 36 -0.60 -10.11 -7.18
N PHE A 37 -1.85 -10.36 -6.78
CA PHE A 37 -2.18 -10.90 -5.47
C PHE A 37 -1.98 -12.41 -5.43
N ARG A 38 -1.46 -12.89 -4.30
CA ARG A 38 -1.30 -14.34 -4.03
C ARG A 38 -2.60 -14.94 -3.51
N THR A 39 -3.68 -14.80 -4.27
CA THR A 39 -5.03 -15.24 -3.90
C THR A 39 -5.08 -16.75 -3.65
N THR A 40 -5.84 -17.16 -2.63
CA THR A 40 -6.12 -18.57 -2.34
C THR A 40 -7.45 -19.03 -2.92
N ILE A 41 -8.35 -18.09 -3.21
CA ILE A 41 -9.61 -18.29 -3.93
C ILE A 41 -9.85 -17.10 -4.88
N ASN A 42 -10.67 -17.29 -5.91
CA ASN A 42 -10.94 -16.30 -6.97
C ASN A 42 -12.42 -15.86 -7.02
N TYR A 43 -13.14 -15.99 -5.90
CA TYR A 43 -14.55 -15.61 -5.76
C TYR A 43 -14.78 -14.90 -4.43
N THR A 44 -15.87 -14.14 -4.34
CA THR A 44 -16.29 -13.52 -3.08
C THR A 44 -16.92 -14.55 -2.15
N ALA A 45 -16.30 -14.81 -1.01
CA ALA A 45 -16.89 -15.62 0.05
C ALA A 45 -17.87 -14.80 0.90
N SER A 46 -18.84 -15.45 1.56
CA SER A 46 -19.67 -14.78 2.56
C SER A 46 -18.89 -14.46 3.85
N ASN A 47 -17.93 -15.32 4.18
CA ASN A 47 -16.99 -15.15 5.28
C ASN A 47 -15.66 -15.78 4.88
N ILE A 48 -14.59 -14.98 4.80
CA ILE A 48 -13.29 -15.48 4.35
C ILE A 48 -12.70 -16.51 5.32
N THR A 49 -13.00 -16.43 6.62
CA THR A 49 -12.48 -17.39 7.62
C THR A 49 -13.12 -18.77 7.51
N ALA A 50 -14.27 -18.88 6.87
CA ALA A 50 -14.92 -20.18 6.61
C ALA A 50 -14.36 -20.91 5.37
N THR A 51 -13.47 -20.28 4.60
CA THR A 51 -12.91 -20.87 3.37
C THR A 51 -11.75 -21.82 3.67
N THR A 52 -11.47 -22.74 2.73
CA THR A 52 -10.43 -23.78 2.91
C THR A 52 -9.02 -23.20 3.04
N GLY A 53 -8.72 -22.11 2.32
CA GLY A 53 -7.40 -21.50 2.28
C GLY A 53 -6.29 -22.41 1.74
N VAL A 54 -5.05 -21.96 1.89
CA VAL A 54 -3.82 -22.71 1.56
C VAL A 54 -3.01 -22.94 2.83
N ASN A 55 -2.45 -24.14 2.99
CA ASN A 55 -1.57 -24.43 4.12
C ASN A 55 -0.28 -23.61 4.04
N VAL A 56 0.11 -23.04 5.17
CA VAL A 56 1.48 -22.56 5.41
C VAL A 56 2.05 -23.43 6.52
N THR A 57 3.31 -23.85 6.37
CA THR A 57 3.93 -24.88 7.19
C THR A 57 5.31 -24.44 7.65
N CYS A 58 5.57 -24.53 8.95
CA CYS A 58 6.78 -24.03 9.57
C CYS A 58 7.32 -25.03 10.61
N SER A 59 8.54 -25.50 10.39
CA SER A 59 9.12 -26.64 11.13
C SER A 59 9.93 -26.24 12.38
N GLN A 60 9.75 -25.05 12.94
CA GLN A 60 10.62 -24.52 13.99
C GLN A 60 9.99 -24.56 15.39
N SER A 61 10.80 -24.91 16.39
CA SER A 61 10.50 -24.76 17.81
C SER A 61 10.55 -23.29 18.25
N GLY A 62 9.57 -22.84 19.03
CA GLY A 62 9.59 -21.50 19.65
C GLY A 62 8.92 -20.38 18.86
N MET A 63 8.27 -20.69 17.73
CA MET A 63 7.37 -19.75 17.05
C MET A 63 5.95 -19.82 17.63
N VAL A 64 5.25 -18.69 17.65
CA VAL A 64 3.82 -18.66 17.98
C VAL A 64 3.05 -19.16 16.76
N CYS A 65 2.35 -20.29 16.89
CA CYS A 65 1.60 -20.86 15.79
C CYS A 65 0.19 -20.25 15.69
N PRO A 66 -0.23 -19.67 14.54
CA PRO A 66 -1.61 -19.19 14.35
C PRO A 66 -2.65 -20.32 14.28
N GLY A 67 -2.20 -21.51 13.96
CA GLY A 67 -3.06 -22.67 13.68
C GLY A 67 -2.75 -23.81 14.62
N GLN A 68 -2.36 -24.94 14.06
CA GLN A 68 -2.15 -26.17 14.79
C GLN A 68 -0.70 -26.62 14.67
N THR A 69 -0.16 -27.17 15.77
CA THR A 69 1.14 -27.84 15.75
C THR A 69 0.91 -29.33 15.55
N ILE A 70 1.37 -29.88 14.41
CA ILE A 70 1.26 -31.30 14.06
C ILE A 70 2.68 -31.86 14.01
N ASN A 71 3.00 -32.81 14.89
CA ASN A 71 4.33 -33.44 14.98
C ASN A 71 5.49 -32.41 15.07
N GLY A 72 5.29 -31.34 15.85
CA GLY A 72 6.29 -30.27 16.01
C GLY A 72 6.36 -29.27 14.85
N VAL A 73 5.48 -29.39 13.85
CA VAL A 73 5.38 -28.48 12.71
C VAL A 73 4.15 -27.59 12.88
N CYS A 74 4.33 -26.27 12.90
CA CYS A 74 3.23 -25.33 12.90
C CYS A 74 2.59 -25.27 11.51
N VAL A 75 1.26 -25.37 11.46
CA VAL A 75 0.46 -25.30 10.23
C VAL A 75 -0.72 -24.37 10.44
N TRP A 76 -0.93 -23.44 9.51
CA TRP A 76 -2.15 -22.62 9.47
C TRP A 76 -2.69 -22.49 8.05
N LYS A 77 -3.92 -21.99 7.94
CA LYS A 77 -4.56 -21.68 6.66
C LYS A 77 -4.39 -20.20 6.37
N ARG A 78 -3.75 -19.86 5.26
CA ARG A 78 -3.83 -18.51 4.70
C ARG A 78 -5.05 -18.42 3.79
N LYS A 79 -5.79 -17.32 3.86
CA LYS A 79 -7.02 -17.10 3.09
C LYS A 79 -6.99 -15.68 2.51
N LEU A 80 -7.05 -15.58 1.18
CA LEU A 80 -7.05 -14.31 0.46
C LEU A 80 -7.90 -14.44 -0.81
N SER A 81 -8.87 -13.55 -0.97
CA SER A 81 -9.63 -13.35 -2.20
C SER A 81 -9.51 -11.91 -2.64
N VAL A 82 -9.27 -11.70 -3.94
CA VAL A 82 -9.36 -10.37 -4.55
C VAL A 82 -10.12 -10.52 -5.85
N VAL A 83 -11.19 -9.75 -6.01
CA VAL A 83 -12.03 -9.79 -7.20
C VAL A 83 -12.36 -8.39 -7.68
N CYS A 84 -12.50 -8.27 -9.00
CA CYS A 84 -12.93 -7.06 -9.66
C CYS A 84 -14.33 -7.25 -10.24
N ARG A 85 -15.16 -6.21 -10.19
CA ARG A 85 -16.47 -6.20 -10.86
C ARG A 85 -16.80 -4.83 -11.39
N ASN A 86 -17.60 -4.79 -12.45
CA ASN A 86 -18.20 -3.56 -12.95
C ASN A 86 -19.55 -3.35 -12.23
N ALA A 87 -19.67 -2.25 -11.50
CA ALA A 87 -20.89 -1.85 -10.80
C ALA A 87 -21.42 -0.56 -11.44
N SER A 88 -22.28 -0.70 -12.45
CA SER A 88 -22.90 0.44 -13.15
C SER A 88 -21.90 1.44 -13.73
N GLY A 89 -20.82 0.95 -14.35
CA GLY A 89 -19.76 1.77 -14.94
C GLY A 89 -18.62 2.12 -13.98
N ILE A 90 -18.78 1.85 -12.68
CA ILE A 90 -17.71 2.02 -11.70
C ILE A 90 -17.04 0.66 -11.47
N ILE A 91 -15.73 0.59 -11.75
CA ILE A 91 -14.96 -0.62 -11.44
C ILE A 91 -14.71 -0.67 -9.94
N LYS A 92 -15.07 -1.79 -9.33
CA LYS A 92 -14.89 -2.06 -7.91
C LYS A 92 -13.85 -3.16 -7.74
N ILE A 93 -13.01 -3.02 -6.72
CA ILE A 93 -12.13 -4.08 -6.22
C ILE A 93 -12.59 -4.46 -4.81
N ARG A 94 -12.80 -5.75 -4.57
CA ARG A 94 -13.15 -6.30 -3.25
C ARG A 94 -12.03 -7.21 -2.78
N ILE A 95 -11.55 -6.96 -1.56
CA ILE A 95 -10.45 -7.69 -0.94
C ILE A 95 -10.96 -8.36 0.32
N GLN A 96 -10.76 -9.67 0.41
CA GLN A 96 -11.07 -10.47 1.59
C GLN A 96 -9.82 -11.21 2.07
N THR A 97 -9.46 -11.10 3.34
CA THR A 97 -8.27 -11.77 3.88
C THR A 97 -8.48 -12.20 5.33
N ASN A 98 -7.82 -13.29 5.73
CA ASN A 98 -7.70 -13.64 7.13
C ASN A 98 -6.51 -13.00 7.84
N GLY A 99 -5.74 -12.16 7.15
CA GLY A 99 -4.63 -11.39 7.70
C GLY A 99 -3.37 -12.22 8.02
N LEU A 100 -3.41 -13.54 7.84
CA LEU A 100 -2.27 -14.41 8.15
C LEU A 100 -1.24 -14.41 7.01
N PRO A 101 0.07 -14.32 7.34
CA PRO A 101 1.10 -14.25 6.32
C PRO A 101 1.28 -15.59 5.58
N PRO A 102 1.75 -15.57 4.32
CA PRO A 102 2.12 -16.78 3.56
C PRO A 102 3.48 -17.37 3.95
N ARG A 103 4.05 -16.97 5.10
CA ARG A 103 5.44 -17.25 5.46
C ARG A 103 5.57 -17.52 6.95
N CYS A 104 6.65 -18.19 7.33
CA CYS A 104 7.04 -18.41 8.71
C CYS A 104 7.56 -17.11 9.35
N ALA A 105 6.64 -16.27 9.80
CA ALA A 105 6.95 -15.00 10.42
C ALA A 105 7.40 -15.17 11.87
N ALA A 106 8.36 -14.35 12.30
CA ALA A 106 8.66 -14.19 13.71
C ALA A 106 7.65 -13.23 14.34
N VAL A 107 7.21 -13.55 15.56
CA VAL A 107 6.25 -12.74 16.32
C VAL A 107 7.00 -12.19 17.52
N PRO A 108 7.80 -11.11 17.36
CA PRO A 108 8.51 -10.52 18.48
C PRO A 108 7.54 -9.94 19.53
N MET A 109 6.28 -9.71 19.14
CA MET A 109 5.24 -9.11 19.97
C MET A 109 3.90 -9.81 19.70
N GLY A 110 3.16 -10.18 20.74
CA GLY A 110 1.78 -10.67 20.62
C GLY A 110 1.61 -12.12 20.16
N THR A 111 0.44 -12.40 19.59
CA THR A 111 0.06 -13.72 19.04
C THR A 111 -0.40 -13.59 17.58
N PHE A 112 -0.88 -14.65 16.94
CA PHE A 112 -1.59 -14.53 15.66
C PHE A 112 -3.08 -14.79 15.87
N ALA A 113 -3.92 -14.04 15.16
CA ALA A 113 -5.35 -14.28 15.08
C ALA A 113 -5.81 -14.23 13.62
N GLU A 114 -6.72 -15.13 13.24
CA GLU A 114 -7.47 -14.97 11.99
C GLU A 114 -8.43 -13.80 12.09
N LEU A 115 -8.52 -13.02 11.03
CA LEU A 115 -9.46 -11.92 10.88
C LEU A 115 -10.50 -12.24 9.81
N ASN A 116 -11.65 -11.56 9.86
CA ASN A 116 -12.57 -11.54 8.72
C ASN A 116 -12.55 -10.13 8.14
N VAL A 117 -11.47 -9.84 7.42
CA VAL A 117 -11.31 -8.58 6.67
C VAL A 117 -11.99 -8.76 5.34
N ASP A 118 -12.91 -7.86 5.03
CA ASP A 118 -13.64 -7.84 3.77
C ASP A 118 -14.08 -6.41 3.48
N PHE A 119 -13.45 -5.78 2.50
CA PHE A 119 -13.86 -4.45 2.06
C PHE A 119 -13.89 -4.34 0.54
N GLU A 120 -14.72 -3.41 0.06
CA GLU A 120 -14.84 -3.05 -1.34
C GLU A 120 -14.65 -1.55 -1.52
N VAL A 121 -13.95 -1.15 -2.58
CA VAL A 121 -13.67 0.23 -2.94
C VAL A 121 -13.79 0.42 -4.45
N ASN A 122 -13.96 1.66 -4.88
CA ASN A 122 -13.72 2.06 -6.27
C ASN A 122 -12.27 1.74 -6.62
N PHE A 123 -12.05 1.05 -7.73
CA PHE A 123 -10.70 0.71 -8.16
C PHE A 123 -10.04 1.93 -8.79
N ASN A 124 -8.91 2.35 -8.20
CA ASN A 124 -8.06 3.44 -8.67
C ASN A 124 -8.87 4.68 -9.15
N PRO A 125 -9.69 5.27 -8.26
CA PRO A 125 -10.60 6.33 -8.65
C PRO A 125 -9.84 7.54 -9.21
N SER A 126 -10.41 8.20 -10.22
CA SER A 126 -9.80 9.41 -10.79
C SER A 126 -9.83 10.54 -9.75
N VAL A 127 -8.67 11.17 -9.52
CA VAL A 127 -8.50 12.31 -8.61
C VAL A 127 -7.81 13.46 -9.34
N SER A 128 -7.84 14.67 -8.75
CA SER A 128 -7.27 15.87 -9.37
C SER A 128 -6.33 16.59 -8.43
N VAL A 129 -5.19 17.08 -8.96
CA VAL A 129 -4.28 17.96 -8.23
C VAL A 129 -4.97 19.27 -7.78
N LYS A 130 -6.07 19.66 -8.43
CA LYS A 130 -6.86 20.86 -8.11
C LYS A 130 -7.95 20.61 -7.05
N SER A 131 -8.21 19.34 -6.71
CA SER A 131 -9.22 18.94 -5.72
C SER A 131 -8.59 17.99 -4.72
N LEU A 132 -7.95 18.58 -3.71
CA LEU A 132 -7.24 17.85 -2.67
C LEU A 132 -8.23 17.26 -1.67
N ASN A 133 -7.97 16.01 -1.25
CA ASN A 133 -8.68 15.38 -0.14
C ASN A 133 -8.20 15.94 1.21
N GLN A 134 -6.95 16.41 1.27
CA GLN A 134 -6.34 16.95 2.47
C GLN A 134 -5.56 18.23 2.17
N ASN A 135 -5.70 19.24 3.02
CA ASN A 135 -4.96 20.50 2.90
C ASN A 135 -4.47 20.96 4.27
N PHE A 136 -3.16 20.88 4.50
CA PHE A 136 -2.53 21.17 5.77
C PHE A 136 -1.88 22.55 5.77
N SER A 137 -2.28 23.39 6.72
CA SER A 137 -1.72 24.75 6.87
C SER A 137 -0.77 24.89 8.06
N SER A 138 -0.64 23.84 8.89
CA SER A 138 0.23 23.83 10.07
C SER A 138 0.77 22.44 10.38
N ILE A 139 1.86 22.39 11.16
CA ILE A 139 2.40 21.15 11.74
C ILE A 139 1.31 20.40 12.51
N SER A 140 0.48 21.12 13.29
CA SER A 140 -0.59 20.52 14.08
C SER A 140 -1.61 19.77 13.21
N THR A 141 -2.12 20.42 12.16
CA THR A 141 -3.09 19.79 11.23
C THR A 141 -2.49 18.63 10.44
N LEU A 142 -1.21 18.71 10.07
CA LEU A 142 -0.50 17.61 9.41
C LEU A 142 -0.36 16.43 10.38
N SER A 143 0.20 16.66 11.56
CA SER A 143 0.38 15.63 12.58
C SER A 143 -0.94 14.99 12.99
N GLN A 144 -2.04 15.74 13.09
CA GLN A 144 -3.34 15.14 13.41
C GLN A 144 -3.84 14.16 12.33
N ALA A 145 -3.42 14.35 11.07
CA ALA A 145 -3.83 13.49 9.97
C ALA A 145 -2.92 12.29 9.75
N ILE A 146 -1.60 12.44 9.95
CA ILE A 146 -0.61 11.39 9.65
C ILE A 146 0.13 10.86 10.87
N CYS A 147 -0.08 11.43 12.05
CA CYS A 147 0.45 10.93 13.34
C CYS A 147 -0.70 10.42 14.22
N THR A 148 -1.69 9.78 13.60
CA THR A 148 -2.85 9.25 14.31
C THR A 148 -3.32 8.04 13.53
N LEU A 149 -3.65 6.98 14.27
CA LEU A 149 -4.18 5.77 13.66
C LEU A 149 -5.40 6.09 12.79
N THR A 150 -5.37 5.59 11.55
CA THR A 150 -6.44 5.84 10.59
C THR A 150 -7.75 5.22 11.07
N SER A 151 -8.86 5.80 10.65
CA SER A 151 -10.19 5.28 10.92
C SER A 151 -10.89 4.97 9.61
N VAL A 152 -11.94 4.15 9.63
CA VAL A 152 -12.84 4.05 8.48
C VAL A 152 -13.50 5.39 8.15
N SER A 153 -13.65 6.28 9.13
CA SER A 153 -14.22 7.63 8.96
C SER A 153 -13.30 8.60 8.23
N THR A 154 -12.01 8.30 8.08
CA THR A 154 -11.06 9.16 7.34
C THR A 154 -10.95 8.77 5.87
N VAL A 155 -11.56 7.65 5.45
CA VAL A 155 -11.58 7.23 4.05
C VAL A 155 -12.49 8.17 3.23
N PRO A 156 -12.02 8.76 2.12
CA PRO A 156 -12.82 9.69 1.33
C PRO A 156 -14.08 9.01 0.80
N THR A 157 -15.24 9.68 0.90
CA THR A 157 -16.52 9.15 0.40
C THR A 157 -16.46 8.77 -1.07
N ALA A 158 -15.69 9.52 -1.88
CA ALA A 158 -15.48 9.25 -3.30
C ALA A 158 -14.79 7.91 -3.60
N SER A 159 -14.15 7.31 -2.59
CA SER A 159 -13.56 5.96 -2.68
C SER A 159 -14.62 4.86 -2.75
N GLY A 160 -15.87 5.15 -2.39
CA GLY A 160 -16.95 4.16 -2.35
C GLY A 160 -16.63 2.98 -1.44
N PHE A 161 -15.91 3.23 -0.33
CA PHE A 161 -15.48 2.24 0.65
C PHE A 161 -16.67 1.63 1.38
N VAL A 162 -16.72 0.30 1.43
CA VAL A 162 -17.69 -0.48 2.20
C VAL A 162 -16.96 -1.61 2.92
N ASN A 163 -17.17 -1.73 4.23
CA ASN A 163 -16.67 -2.86 5.02
C ASN A 163 -17.79 -3.90 5.20
N TYR A 164 -17.60 -5.10 4.66
CA TYR A 164 -18.49 -6.24 4.83
C TYR A 164 -17.99 -7.22 5.91
N GLY A 165 -16.75 -7.05 6.35
CA GLY A 165 -16.11 -7.92 7.33
C GLY A 165 -16.60 -7.65 8.76
N THR A 166 -16.34 -8.61 9.65
CA THR A 166 -16.59 -8.41 11.09
C THR A 166 -15.43 -7.69 11.79
N THR A 167 -14.27 -7.60 11.13
CA THR A 167 -13.11 -6.87 11.65
C THR A 167 -13.28 -5.37 11.41
N THR A 168 -13.07 -4.56 12.45
CA THR A 168 -12.97 -3.11 12.28
C THR A 168 -11.68 -2.80 11.52
N LEU A 169 -11.80 -2.09 10.41
CA LEU A 169 -10.64 -1.67 9.60
C LEU A 169 -10.11 -0.30 10.03
N ASN A 170 -10.26 0.03 11.31
CA ASN A 170 -9.49 1.10 11.92
C ASN A 170 -8.03 0.63 12.00
N THR A 171 -7.11 1.58 12.08
CA THR A 171 -5.65 1.43 11.98
C THR A 171 -5.14 0.90 10.64
N ALA A 172 -5.91 0.08 9.93
CA ALA A 172 -5.54 -0.39 8.59
C ALA A 172 -5.64 0.73 7.54
N THR A 173 -4.63 0.88 6.70
CA THR A 173 -4.64 1.77 5.53
C THR A 173 -4.85 1.01 4.22
N GLY A 174 -4.61 -0.30 4.21
CA GLY A 174 -4.81 -1.16 3.04
C GLY A 174 -4.52 -2.63 3.30
N VAL A 175 -4.44 -3.41 2.22
CA VAL A 175 -4.03 -4.81 2.22
C VAL A 175 -2.94 -5.01 1.19
N SER A 176 -1.88 -5.70 1.59
CA SER A 176 -0.76 -6.02 0.71
C SER A 176 -1.06 -7.19 -0.23
N VAL A 177 -0.27 -7.36 -1.29
CA VAL A 177 -0.47 -8.43 -2.30
C VAL A 177 -0.37 -9.85 -1.73
N ASP A 178 0.22 -10.01 -0.56
CA ASP A 178 0.26 -11.26 0.18
C ASP A 178 -0.89 -11.43 1.20
N GLY A 179 -1.83 -10.48 1.27
CA GLY A 179 -3.00 -10.54 2.13
C GLY A 179 -2.76 -10.10 3.58
N VAL A 180 -1.54 -9.73 3.96
CA VAL A 180 -1.26 -9.12 5.27
C VAL A 180 -1.74 -7.67 5.25
N MET A 181 -2.26 -7.23 6.39
CA MET A 181 -2.75 -5.87 6.57
C MET A 181 -1.61 -4.86 6.48
N ILE A 182 -1.89 -3.73 5.83
CA ILE A 182 -1.04 -2.55 5.91
C ILE A 182 -1.71 -1.61 6.92
N PHE A 183 -1.02 -1.31 8.00
CA PHE A 183 -1.48 -0.40 9.03
C PHE A 183 -0.99 1.02 8.77
N SER A 184 -1.57 1.95 9.51
CA SER A 184 -1.07 3.30 9.68
C SER A 184 0.41 3.27 9.98
N PRO A 185 1.16 4.29 9.54
CA PRO A 185 2.59 4.38 9.82
C PRO A 185 2.90 4.54 11.31
N ASP A 186 1.89 4.84 12.14
CA ASP A 186 1.99 5.06 13.57
C ASP A 186 1.85 3.79 14.42
N SER A 187 2.55 3.79 15.55
CA SER A 187 2.29 2.93 16.70
C SER A 187 0.99 3.30 17.43
N ALA A 188 0.59 2.47 18.40
CA ALA A 188 -0.53 2.77 19.29
C ALA A 188 -0.38 4.08 20.10
N ASN A 189 0.85 4.60 20.21
CA ASN A 189 1.16 5.86 20.89
C ASN A 189 1.14 7.06 19.94
N ASN A 190 0.63 6.91 18.70
CA ASN A 190 0.56 8.00 17.71
C ASN A 190 1.95 8.59 17.37
N ILE A 191 2.96 7.73 17.33
CA ILE A 191 4.33 8.05 16.94
C ILE A 191 4.88 7.00 15.98
N ASP A 192 5.87 7.38 15.19
CA ASP A 192 6.63 6.49 14.31
C ASP A 192 7.23 5.31 15.12
N PRO A 193 6.86 4.06 14.81
CA PRO A 193 7.31 2.89 15.53
C PRO A 193 8.80 2.58 15.29
N PHE A 194 9.44 3.14 14.26
CA PHE A 194 10.83 2.85 13.91
C PHE A 194 11.79 3.98 14.27
N TYR A 195 11.33 5.22 14.15
CA TYR A 195 12.14 6.42 14.42
C TYR A 195 11.39 7.42 15.33
N PRO A 196 10.97 7.00 16.53
CA PRO A 196 10.16 7.83 17.40
C PRO A 196 10.91 9.09 17.87
N PRO A 197 10.20 10.19 18.17
CA PRO A 197 10.75 11.35 18.85
C PRO A 197 11.33 11.01 20.23
N ALA A 198 12.04 11.98 20.83
CA ALA A 198 12.62 11.82 22.16
C ALA A 198 11.56 11.36 23.19
N GLY A 199 11.88 10.29 23.92
CA GLY A 199 10.98 9.66 24.90
C GLY A 199 10.12 8.51 24.34
N GLY A 200 10.04 8.33 23.02
CA GLY A 200 9.42 7.15 22.42
C GLY A 200 10.37 5.95 22.35
N THR A 201 9.79 4.76 22.25
CA THR A 201 10.54 3.50 22.11
C THR A 201 10.25 2.88 20.76
N ALA A 202 11.31 2.51 20.03
CA ALA A 202 11.16 1.84 18.75
C ALA A 202 10.60 0.42 18.96
N GLU A 203 9.62 0.06 18.15
CA GLU A 203 8.98 -1.25 18.16
C GLU A 203 9.87 -2.30 17.49
N SER A 204 9.70 -3.56 17.92
CA SER A 204 10.45 -4.68 17.37
C SER A 204 9.67 -5.35 16.25
N VAL A 205 10.34 -5.55 15.11
CA VAL A 205 9.78 -6.24 13.94
C VAL A 205 10.61 -7.47 13.56
N ASP A 206 10.03 -8.33 12.74
CA ASP A 206 10.76 -9.39 12.06
C ASP A 206 11.60 -8.86 10.88
N ALA A 207 12.39 -9.72 10.26
CA ALA A 207 13.21 -9.36 9.09
C ALA A 207 12.38 -9.12 7.82
N CYS A 208 11.05 -9.28 7.89
CA CYS A 208 10.10 -8.80 6.90
C CYS A 208 9.49 -7.45 7.29
N LEU A 209 9.94 -6.80 8.36
CA LEU A 209 9.44 -5.50 8.83
C LEU A 209 7.96 -5.51 9.23
N ALA A 210 7.48 -6.64 9.71
CA ALA A 210 6.15 -6.77 10.29
C ALA A 210 6.21 -7.32 11.72
N HIS A 211 5.11 -7.13 12.42
CA HIS A 211 4.91 -7.63 13.78
C HIS A 211 3.43 -7.80 14.06
N CYS A 212 3.10 -8.43 15.20
CA CYS A 212 1.73 -8.51 15.67
C CYS A 212 1.47 -7.50 16.79
N GLN A 213 0.29 -6.88 16.76
CA GLN A 213 -0.23 -6.21 17.96
C GLN A 213 -0.75 -7.23 18.99
N ALA A 214 -1.07 -6.76 20.19
CA ALA A 214 -1.59 -7.60 21.28
C ALA A 214 -2.83 -8.44 20.89
N ALA A 215 -3.71 -7.89 20.05
CA ALA A 215 -4.89 -8.58 19.52
C ALA A 215 -4.58 -9.64 18.43
N GLY A 216 -3.30 -9.84 18.13
CA GLY A 216 -2.81 -10.89 17.25
C GLY A 216 -2.83 -10.57 15.75
N ILE A 217 -2.98 -9.30 15.38
CA ILE A 217 -3.01 -8.88 13.98
C ILE A 217 -1.58 -8.67 13.50
N TYR A 218 -1.10 -9.54 12.61
CA TYR A 218 0.18 -9.35 11.91
C TYR A 218 0.02 -8.31 10.81
N HIS A 219 0.89 -7.30 10.78
CA HIS A 219 0.75 -6.16 9.87
C HIS A 219 2.07 -5.49 9.53
N TYR A 220 2.04 -4.72 8.43
CA TYR A 220 3.12 -3.83 7.98
C TYR A 220 2.82 -2.38 8.36
N HIS A 221 3.84 -1.67 8.88
CA HIS A 221 3.86 -0.20 8.90
C HIS A 221 4.67 0.40 7.74
N ILE A 222 5.55 -0.40 7.13
CA ILE A 222 6.51 -0.01 6.10
C ILE A 222 6.56 -1.04 4.98
N GLY A 223 6.87 -0.60 3.76
CA GLY A 223 7.03 -1.49 2.62
C GLY A 223 8.21 -2.44 2.78
N THR A 224 8.12 -3.64 2.22
CA THR A 224 9.16 -4.66 2.30
C THR A 224 9.12 -5.56 1.07
N GLY A 225 10.29 -6.04 0.64
CA GLY A 225 10.43 -7.05 -0.40
C GLY A 225 9.69 -8.33 -0.06
N CYS A 226 9.45 -8.62 1.23
CA CYS A 226 8.64 -9.76 1.65
C CYS A 226 7.20 -9.73 1.09
N GLN A 227 6.66 -8.54 0.78
CA GLN A 227 5.32 -8.42 0.19
C GLN A 227 5.26 -9.11 -1.17
N VAL A 228 6.32 -8.98 -1.97
CA VAL A 228 6.36 -9.45 -3.37
C VAL A 228 7.24 -10.68 -3.57
N SER A 229 8.10 -11.00 -2.61
CA SER A 229 8.99 -12.17 -2.60
C SER A 229 8.83 -12.94 -1.30
N LEU A 230 8.49 -14.23 -1.36
CA LEU A 230 8.42 -15.03 -0.15
C LEU A 230 9.85 -15.36 0.29
N PRO A 231 10.24 -15.02 1.54
CA PRO A 231 11.49 -15.54 2.08
C PRO A 231 11.41 -17.07 2.15
N THR A 232 12.53 -17.73 1.84
CA THR A 232 12.65 -19.17 2.01
C THR A 232 12.85 -19.49 3.49
N GLY A 233 12.00 -20.34 4.04
CA GLY A 233 12.09 -20.78 5.44
C GLY A 233 11.63 -19.71 6.42
N ASN A 234 12.28 -19.68 7.59
CA ASN A 234 11.85 -18.87 8.72
C ASN A 234 12.41 -17.45 8.63
N VAL A 235 11.55 -16.47 8.90
CA VAL A 235 11.93 -15.08 9.04
C VAL A 235 12.51 -14.87 10.43
N SER A 236 13.75 -14.40 10.52
CA SER A 236 14.40 -14.05 11.79
C SER A 236 13.85 -12.73 12.35
N SER A 237 14.18 -12.41 13.60
CA SER A 237 13.99 -11.03 14.10
C SER A 237 14.84 -10.04 13.30
N CYS A 238 14.35 -8.81 13.12
CA CYS A 238 15.14 -7.71 12.55
C CYS A 238 16.42 -7.45 13.36
N ALA A 239 16.38 -7.62 14.68
CA ALA A 239 17.53 -7.44 15.56
C ALA A 239 18.70 -8.41 15.27
N SER A 240 18.40 -9.54 14.62
CA SER A 240 19.39 -10.55 14.21
C SER A 240 19.95 -10.30 12.80
N VAL A 241 19.39 -9.38 12.03
CA VAL A 241 19.84 -9.05 10.67
C VAL A 241 20.53 -7.69 10.69
N THR A 242 21.86 -7.68 10.50
CA THR A 242 22.69 -6.46 10.62
C THR A 242 22.12 -5.27 9.84
N ALA A 243 21.76 -5.47 8.56
CA ALA A 243 21.20 -4.40 7.73
C ALA A 243 19.86 -3.86 8.28
N CYS A 244 19.00 -4.75 8.78
CA CYS A 244 17.71 -4.39 9.35
C CYS A 244 17.87 -3.61 10.66
N ARG A 245 18.68 -4.13 11.59
CA ARG A 245 18.97 -3.49 12.88
C ARG A 245 19.63 -2.12 12.73
N SER A 246 20.49 -1.95 11.72
CA SER A 246 21.18 -0.68 11.49
C SER A 246 20.24 0.42 10.97
N SER A 247 19.28 0.10 10.11
CA SER A 247 18.28 1.05 9.63
C SER A 247 17.11 0.32 8.99
N VAL A 248 15.97 0.28 9.69
CA VAL A 248 14.72 -0.31 9.19
C VAL A 248 14.29 0.33 7.86
N ALA A 249 14.39 1.66 7.76
CA ALA A 249 13.99 2.39 6.56
C ALA A 249 14.90 2.10 5.35
N ASN A 250 16.22 2.01 5.53
CA ASN A 250 17.11 1.65 4.42
C ASN A 250 16.98 0.17 4.05
N TYR A 251 16.81 -0.70 5.06
CA TYR A 251 16.60 -2.12 4.85
C TYR A 251 15.30 -2.38 4.06
N SER A 252 14.22 -1.69 4.40
CA SER A 252 12.94 -1.68 3.66
C SER A 252 13.18 -1.51 2.16
N ILE A 253 13.87 -0.45 1.75
CA ILE A 253 14.13 -0.19 0.33
C ILE A 253 15.04 -1.24 -0.29
N SER A 254 16.13 -1.61 0.40
CA SER A 254 17.10 -2.58 -0.11
C SER A 254 16.49 -3.97 -0.34
N SER A 255 15.45 -4.32 0.41
CA SER A 255 14.76 -5.60 0.27
C SER A 255 14.01 -5.74 -1.07
N PHE A 256 13.80 -4.64 -1.81
CA PHE A 256 13.28 -4.62 -3.18
C PHE A 256 14.37 -4.75 -4.25
N SER A 257 15.59 -5.13 -3.90
CA SER A 257 16.72 -5.24 -4.86
C SER A 257 16.45 -6.13 -6.07
N SER A 258 15.55 -7.12 -5.96
CA SER A 258 15.12 -7.99 -7.08
C SER A 258 13.86 -7.48 -7.81
N TYR A 259 13.26 -6.38 -7.36
CA TYR A 259 12.00 -5.81 -7.84
C TYR A 259 12.17 -4.31 -8.13
N GLN A 260 13.21 -3.98 -8.89
CA GLN A 260 13.55 -2.59 -9.23
C GLN A 260 12.70 -2.01 -10.36
N THR A 261 11.45 -2.42 -10.46
CA THR A 261 10.47 -1.94 -11.43
C THR A 261 9.22 -1.49 -10.69
N LYS A 262 8.30 -0.82 -11.40
CA LYS A 262 6.99 -0.47 -10.84
C LYS A 262 6.23 -1.73 -10.43
N THR A 263 6.22 -2.02 -9.14
CA THR A 263 5.75 -3.29 -8.59
C THR A 263 4.62 -3.01 -7.61
N ILE A 264 3.45 -3.60 -7.82
CA ILE A 264 2.32 -3.47 -6.90
C ILE A 264 2.63 -4.25 -5.63
N ILE A 265 2.51 -3.61 -4.47
CA ILE A 265 2.71 -4.23 -3.15
C ILE A 265 1.41 -4.24 -2.33
N GLY A 266 0.37 -3.50 -2.73
CA GLY A 266 -0.93 -3.53 -2.10
C GLY A 266 -1.96 -2.59 -2.73
N VAL A 267 -3.13 -2.52 -2.09
CA VAL A 267 -4.23 -1.61 -2.41
C VAL A 267 -4.68 -0.93 -1.12
N ALA A 268 -4.82 0.40 -1.16
CA ALA A 268 -5.27 1.21 -0.05
C ALA A 268 -6.81 1.19 0.09
N LYS A 269 -7.32 1.56 1.27
CA LYS A 269 -8.77 1.64 1.54
C LYS A 269 -9.49 2.75 0.77
N ASP A 270 -8.77 3.66 0.12
CA ASP A 270 -9.35 4.63 -0.81
C ASP A 270 -9.36 4.13 -2.28
N GLY A 271 -8.85 2.92 -2.52
CA GLY A 271 -8.84 2.27 -3.83
C GLY A 271 -7.60 2.52 -4.67
N HIS A 272 -6.71 3.41 -4.25
CA HIS A 272 -5.45 3.64 -4.95
C HIS A 272 -4.45 2.51 -4.73
N LEU A 273 -3.58 2.33 -5.71
CA LEU A 273 -2.53 1.33 -5.66
C LEU A 273 -1.40 1.77 -4.72
N ILE A 274 -0.73 0.78 -4.13
CA ILE A 274 0.48 0.95 -3.35
C ILE A 274 1.59 0.23 -4.09
N TYR A 275 2.63 0.97 -4.48
CA TYR A 275 3.79 0.46 -5.20
C TYR A 275 5.01 0.29 -4.29
N GLY A 276 5.92 -0.57 -4.69
CA GLY A 276 7.30 -0.58 -4.20
C GLY A 276 8.04 0.71 -4.54
N PRO A 277 9.32 0.84 -4.18
CA PRO A 277 10.02 2.12 -4.20
C PRO A 277 10.46 2.58 -5.60
N TYR A 278 10.13 1.85 -6.67
CA TYR A 278 10.62 2.09 -8.03
C TYR A 278 9.48 2.47 -8.98
N LEU A 279 9.70 3.48 -9.82
CA LEU A 279 8.77 3.91 -10.87
C LEU A 279 9.03 3.22 -12.21
N SER A 280 10.29 2.86 -12.47
CA SER A 280 10.74 2.14 -13.66
C SER A 280 12.02 1.38 -13.33
N ALA A 281 12.53 0.60 -14.28
CA ALA A 281 13.73 -0.22 -14.10
C ALA A 281 14.90 0.60 -13.48
N GLY A 282 15.29 0.23 -12.24
CA GLY A 282 16.38 0.86 -11.47
C GLY A 282 16.08 2.27 -10.95
N THR A 283 14.96 2.88 -11.34
CA THR A 283 14.64 4.28 -10.99
C THR A 283 13.78 4.31 -9.74
N ARG A 284 14.45 4.52 -8.60
CA ARG A 284 13.80 4.71 -7.31
C ARG A 284 13.13 6.08 -7.24
N VAL A 285 11.94 6.14 -6.66
CA VAL A 285 11.26 7.40 -6.34
C VAL A 285 11.73 7.90 -4.97
N THR A 286 12.25 9.12 -4.93
CA THR A 286 12.78 9.76 -3.71
C THR A 286 12.18 11.13 -3.43
N SER A 287 11.35 11.65 -4.33
CA SER A 287 10.69 12.96 -4.24
C SER A 287 9.41 12.96 -5.10
N GLY A 288 8.65 14.06 -5.06
CA GLY A 288 7.37 14.16 -5.78
C GLY A 288 6.16 13.69 -4.96
N PHE A 289 6.34 13.45 -3.66
CA PHE A 289 5.30 13.01 -2.74
C PHE A 289 4.55 14.17 -2.09
N ASP A 290 3.24 14.01 -1.98
CA ASP A 290 2.38 14.84 -1.15
C ASP A 290 2.47 14.46 0.34
N ALA A 291 1.77 15.21 1.19
CA ALA A 291 1.76 14.96 2.63
C ALA A 291 1.24 13.58 3.06
N CYS A 292 0.46 12.90 2.21
CA CYS A 292 -0.04 11.54 2.47
C CYS A 292 0.91 10.43 1.98
N ASN A 293 2.07 10.80 1.40
CA ASN A 293 3.03 9.91 0.74
C ASN A 293 2.48 9.23 -0.53
N GLY A 294 1.54 9.90 -1.20
CA GLY A 294 1.16 9.56 -2.56
C GLY A 294 1.72 10.56 -3.57
N MET A 295 1.65 10.20 -4.85
CA MET A 295 2.08 11.05 -5.95
C MET A 295 1.29 10.78 -7.22
N PHE A 296 1.11 11.81 -8.04
CA PHE A 296 0.79 11.63 -9.44
C PHE A 296 2.03 11.15 -10.18
N HIS A 297 1.94 10.03 -10.91
CA HIS A 297 3.12 9.31 -11.40
C HIS A 297 3.16 9.12 -12.92
N ASP A 298 2.19 9.66 -13.66
CA ASP A 298 2.19 9.67 -15.12
C ASP A 298 1.39 10.86 -15.68
N SER A 299 1.47 11.05 -17.00
CA SER A 299 0.78 12.11 -17.73
C SER A 299 -0.74 11.99 -17.73
N ASN A 300 -1.28 10.85 -17.33
CA ASN A 300 -2.72 10.59 -17.35
C ASN A 300 -3.37 10.99 -16.01
N GLY A 301 -2.56 11.48 -15.06
CA GLY A 301 -3.03 11.87 -13.73
C GLY A 301 -3.33 10.69 -12.82
N ASN A 302 -2.72 9.52 -13.06
CA ASN A 302 -2.84 8.42 -12.11
C ASN A 302 -2.09 8.75 -10.81
N TYR A 303 -2.80 8.60 -9.69
CA TYR A 303 -2.30 8.81 -8.34
C TYR A 303 -2.08 7.47 -7.65
N ALA A 304 -0.98 7.33 -6.91
CA ALA A 304 -0.70 6.13 -6.13
C ALA A 304 0.24 6.42 -4.96
N TYR A 305 0.29 5.48 -4.02
CA TYR A 305 1.24 5.47 -2.92
C TYR A 305 2.50 4.69 -3.28
N PHE A 306 3.63 5.04 -2.68
CA PHE A 306 4.90 4.35 -2.90
C PHE A 306 5.58 4.04 -1.57
N ALA A 307 6.27 2.90 -1.51
CA ALA A 307 7.19 2.60 -0.43
C ALA A 307 8.35 3.62 -0.41
N THR A 308 8.57 4.27 0.73
CA THR A 308 9.62 5.28 0.91
C THR A 308 10.48 4.96 2.15
N SER A 309 11.68 5.55 2.22
CA SER A 309 12.57 5.41 3.39
C SER A 309 12.35 6.52 4.43
N THR A 310 11.36 7.37 4.21
CA THR A 310 11.00 8.47 5.10
C THR A 310 9.56 8.29 5.51
N TYR A 311 9.23 8.68 6.73
CA TYR A 311 7.86 8.68 7.23
C TYR A 311 6.92 9.41 6.25
N PRO A 312 5.68 8.94 6.02
CA PRO A 312 4.98 7.80 6.61
C PRO A 312 5.29 6.43 5.96
N TYR A 313 6.33 6.30 5.13
CA TYR A 313 6.78 5.04 4.49
C TYR A 313 5.83 4.37 3.48
N LEU A 314 4.51 4.41 3.68
CA LEU A 314 3.45 3.87 2.83
C LEU A 314 2.28 4.86 2.76
N VAL A 315 1.11 4.54 3.32
CA VAL A 315 -0.07 5.41 3.27
C VAL A 315 -0.17 6.16 4.60
N GLY A 316 0.15 7.47 4.63
CA GLY A 316 0.01 8.28 5.83
C GLY A 316 -1.43 8.77 6.05
N CYS A 317 -2.06 9.20 4.97
CA CYS A 317 -3.47 9.58 4.90
C CYS A 317 -4.03 9.25 3.52
N PHE A 318 -5.34 9.46 3.32
CA PHE A 318 -5.98 9.25 2.02
C PHE A 318 -5.94 10.52 1.18
N GLY A 319 -5.02 10.56 0.21
CA GLY A 319 -4.73 11.72 -0.61
C GLY A 319 -5.60 11.79 -1.87
N PRO A 320 -5.36 12.76 -2.78
CA PRO A 320 -4.21 13.67 -2.80
C PRO A 320 -4.20 14.70 -1.67
N ALA A 321 -3.01 15.08 -1.20
CA ALA A 321 -2.80 16.14 -0.23
C ALA A 321 -1.99 17.31 -0.82
N ASN A 322 -1.89 18.42 -0.06
CA ASN A 322 -0.99 19.52 -0.40
C ASN A 322 0.48 19.18 -0.07
N TYR A 323 1.37 20.11 -0.39
CA TYR A 323 2.83 19.98 -0.27
C TYR A 323 3.38 20.99 0.74
N PRO A 324 3.18 20.79 2.05
CA PRO A 324 3.64 21.75 3.05
C PRO A 324 5.17 21.82 3.12
N SER A 325 5.71 22.95 3.55
CA SER A 325 7.15 23.15 3.79
C SER A 325 7.59 22.76 5.21
N PHE A 326 6.75 22.01 5.93
CA PHE A 326 6.96 21.59 7.31
C PHE A 326 6.63 20.10 7.44
N GLY A 327 7.30 19.42 8.37
CA GLY A 327 7.12 17.99 8.63
C GLY A 327 6.25 17.69 9.85
N PRO A 328 5.82 16.43 10.02
CA PRO A 328 5.14 15.97 11.23
C PRO A 328 6.08 15.97 12.43
N ASN A 329 5.52 16.05 13.64
CA ASN A 329 6.27 16.04 14.90
C ASN A 329 6.37 14.64 15.57
N CYS A 330 5.81 13.60 14.94
CA CYS A 330 5.72 12.25 15.51
C CYS A 330 6.83 11.30 15.05
N THR A 331 7.84 11.81 14.35
CA THR A 331 8.96 11.03 13.79
C THR A 331 10.24 11.87 13.79
N THR A 332 11.39 11.21 13.88
CA THR A 332 12.70 11.80 13.60
C THR A 332 13.19 11.51 12.17
N ASN A 333 12.43 10.73 11.39
CA ASN A 333 12.73 10.33 10.02
C ASN A 333 11.66 10.83 9.02
N GLY A 334 11.13 12.03 9.27
CA GLY A 334 10.23 12.73 8.35
C GLY A 334 10.91 13.14 7.04
N PRO A 335 10.15 13.42 5.97
CA PRO A 335 10.72 13.90 4.74
C PRO A 335 11.23 15.34 4.93
N SER A 336 12.34 15.68 4.29
CA SER A 336 12.90 17.04 4.35
C SER A 336 12.01 18.08 3.68
N SER A 337 11.16 17.65 2.74
CA SER A 337 10.17 18.49 2.06
C SER A 337 9.13 17.63 1.34
N TYR A 338 7.88 18.10 1.31
CA TYR A 338 6.88 17.60 0.38
C TYR A 338 6.99 18.38 -0.93
N THR A 339 7.03 17.68 -2.05
CA THR A 339 7.29 18.30 -3.36
C THR A 339 6.32 17.76 -4.39
N MET A 340 5.82 18.65 -5.25
CA MET A 340 4.95 18.25 -6.35
C MET A 340 5.75 17.50 -7.41
N SER A 341 5.25 16.33 -7.85
CA SER A 341 5.87 15.60 -8.96
C SER A 341 5.83 16.41 -10.25
N SER A 342 6.71 16.12 -11.21
CA SER A 342 6.66 16.73 -12.54
C SER A 342 5.33 16.47 -13.26
N TYR A 343 4.72 15.31 -13.00
CA TYR A 343 3.40 14.96 -13.54
C TYR A 343 2.30 15.82 -12.91
N ALA A 344 2.31 15.99 -11.59
CA ALA A 344 1.34 16.85 -10.91
C ALA A 344 1.45 18.32 -11.35
N ASN A 345 2.66 18.82 -11.59
CA ASN A 345 2.89 20.17 -12.13
C ASN A 345 2.34 20.36 -13.55
N ALA A 346 2.16 19.28 -14.32
CA ALA A 346 1.69 19.32 -15.70
C ALA A 346 0.16 19.19 -15.86
N LEU A 347 -0.59 18.99 -14.76
CA LEU A 347 -2.04 18.77 -14.71
C LEU A 347 -2.81 20.01 -14.19
#